data_AF-A0A2A4ISZ6-F1
#
_entry.id   AF-A0A2A4ISZ6-F1
#
_cell.length_a   1.000
_cell.length_b   1.000
_cell.length_c   1.000
_cell.angle_alpha   90.00
_cell.angle_beta   90.00
_cell.angle_gamma   90.00
#
_symmetry.space_group_name_H-M   'P 1'
#
loop_
_entity.id
_entity.type
_entity.pdbx_description
1 polymer ?
#
loop_
_entity_poly.entity_id
_entity_poly.type
_entity_poly.pdbx_seq_one_letter_code
_entity_poly.pdbx_strand_id
1 'polypeptide(L)'
;MMFLLSRFPRWGYYVQMFGKVSTNVLKILLTFAFLLIGFALSFMIQFHCQKPFESPWAALVKTIVMMTSEFDYGDLVEETDPKVFVKSLLVVRVIFLMFVIFTAIVLMNLMVGVAVNDLQNLEVVGNVRRLAKQVELIGILENLLNARRFDSILPYWLKNVLNRKKCRNEFVIRPNEPKSKNYKALPSHIREALFEKAQCRQKRMDDELGSQNYREKLDEIHKEMATVKTMIMQNKSQANKDCEALTCKILNIESSICLMNSSISELNKMLTRLTQDTADRRGRRWR
;
A
#
# COMPACT_ATOMS: atom_id res chain seq x y z
N MET A 1 -44.84 2.34 -0.41
CA MET A 1 -44.99 2.03 -1.84
C MET A 1 -43.67 1.93 -2.60
N MET A 2 -42.67 2.79 -2.34
CA MET A 2 -41.38 2.74 -3.05
C MET A 2 -40.54 1.47 -2.79
N PHE A 3 -40.56 0.92 -1.57
CA PHE A 3 -39.86 -0.33 -1.23
C PHE A 3 -40.40 -1.58 -1.96
N LEU A 4 -41.67 -1.57 -2.40
CA LEU A 4 -42.27 -2.69 -3.14
C LEU A 4 -41.77 -2.75 -4.60
N LEU A 5 -41.41 -1.59 -5.19
CA LEU A 5 -40.82 -1.49 -6.53
C LEU A 5 -39.34 -1.95 -6.56
N SER A 6 -38.69 -2.05 -5.40
CA SER A 6 -37.32 -2.60 -5.25
C SER A 6 -37.21 -4.04 -5.78
N ARG A 7 -38.32 -4.80 -5.74
CA ARG A 7 -38.38 -6.20 -6.15
C ARG A 7 -38.32 -6.39 -7.68
N PHE A 8 -38.50 -5.35 -8.48
CA PHE A 8 -38.38 -5.43 -9.94
C PHE A 8 -36.92 -5.22 -10.39
N PRO A 9 -36.29 -6.19 -11.09
CA PRO A 9 -34.85 -6.19 -11.41
C PRO A 9 -34.34 -4.96 -12.17
N ARG A 10 -35.21 -4.27 -12.91
CA ARG A 10 -34.85 -3.05 -13.66
C ARG A 10 -35.02 -1.76 -12.86
N TRP A 11 -35.94 -1.72 -11.89
CA TRP A 11 -36.33 -0.49 -11.20
C TRP A 11 -35.74 -0.40 -9.79
N GLY A 12 -35.37 -1.54 -9.18
CA GLY A 12 -34.83 -1.58 -7.83
C GLY A 12 -33.51 -0.80 -7.65
N TYR A 13 -32.71 -0.69 -8.71
CA TYR A 13 -31.50 0.14 -8.71
C TYR A 13 -31.80 1.63 -8.48
N TYR A 14 -32.76 2.19 -9.24
CA TYR A 14 -33.15 3.60 -9.11
C TYR A 14 -33.79 3.89 -7.76
N VAL A 15 -34.58 2.95 -7.23
CA VAL A 15 -35.16 3.06 -5.89
C VAL A 15 -34.09 3.12 -4.81
N GLN A 16 -33.08 2.24 -4.90
CA GLN A 16 -31.98 2.20 -3.93
C GLN A 16 -31.11 3.46 -4.01
N MET A 17 -30.84 3.97 -5.22
CA MET A 17 -30.12 5.23 -5.41
C MET A 17 -30.88 6.41 -4.84
N PHE A 18 -32.18 6.55 -5.14
CA PHE A 18 -33.01 7.63 -4.60
C PHE A 18 -33.01 7.61 -3.07
N GLY A 19 -33.18 6.44 -2.44
CA GLY A 19 -33.13 6.33 -0.98
C GLY A 19 -31.79 6.82 -0.43
N LYS A 20 -30.68 6.45 -1.07
CA LYS A 20 -29.35 6.90 -0.68
C LYS A 20 -29.17 8.42 -0.84
N VAL A 21 -29.57 8.97 -1.98
CA VAL A 21 -29.51 10.43 -2.25
C VAL A 21 -30.39 11.19 -1.26
N SER A 22 -31.62 10.75 -1.03
CA SER A 22 -32.57 11.35 -0.08
C SER A 22 -32.01 11.36 1.35
N THR A 23 -31.38 10.26 1.81
CA THR A 23 -30.76 10.25 3.14
C THR A 23 -29.59 11.22 3.26
N ASN A 24 -28.83 11.44 2.19
CA ASN A 24 -27.70 12.36 2.21
C ASN A 24 -28.17 13.83 2.16
N VAL A 25 -29.19 14.13 1.35
CA VAL A 25 -29.87 15.43 1.37
C VAL A 25 -30.45 15.72 2.76
N LEU A 26 -31.10 14.74 3.39
CA LEU A 26 -31.67 14.91 4.73
C LEU A 26 -30.61 15.17 5.81
N LYS A 27 -29.44 14.50 5.72
CA LYS A 27 -28.31 14.78 6.62
C LYS A 27 -27.85 16.23 6.52
N ILE A 28 -27.70 16.74 5.29
CA ILE A 28 -27.31 18.14 5.06
C ILE A 28 -28.38 19.07 5.62
N LEU A 29 -29.65 18.82 5.32
CA LEU A 29 -30.75 19.62 5.85
C LEU A 29 -30.71 19.67 7.40
N LEU A 30 -30.43 18.54 8.05
CA LEU A 30 -30.24 18.49 9.50
C LEU A 30 -29.00 19.28 9.96
N THR A 31 -27.87 19.16 9.26
CA THR A 31 -26.65 19.90 9.57
C THR A 31 -26.89 21.41 9.52
N PHE A 32 -27.66 21.89 8.55
CA PHE A 32 -28.00 23.31 8.40
C PHE A 32 -29.36 23.69 9.03
N ALA A 33 -29.97 22.81 9.83
CA ALA A 33 -31.26 23.09 10.45
C ALA A 33 -31.18 24.28 11.42
N PHE A 34 -30.03 24.47 12.10
CA PHE A 34 -29.81 25.62 12.97
C PHE A 34 -29.89 26.95 12.20
N LEU A 35 -29.46 26.96 10.94
CA LEU A 35 -29.51 28.14 10.07
C LEU A 35 -30.96 28.46 9.67
N LEU A 36 -31.75 27.43 9.32
CA LEU A 36 -33.18 27.59 9.04
C LEU A 36 -33.96 28.08 10.27
N ILE A 37 -33.64 27.55 11.46
CA ILE A 37 -34.26 28.00 12.73
C ILE A 37 -33.88 29.45 13.04
N GLY A 38 -32.62 29.84 12.84
CA GLY A 38 -32.17 31.21 13.04
C GLY A 38 -32.91 32.22 12.14
N PHE A 39 -33.07 31.90 10.85
CA PHE A 39 -33.83 32.75 9.94
C PHE A 39 -35.33 32.77 10.23
N ALA A 40 -35.93 31.63 10.60
CA ALA A 40 -37.34 31.58 10.98
C ALA A 40 -37.65 32.44 12.21
N LEU A 41 -36.79 32.40 13.24
CA LEU A 41 -36.92 33.27 14.41
C LEU A 41 -36.68 34.75 14.06
N SER A 42 -35.72 35.03 13.18
CA SER A 42 -35.47 36.39 12.69
C SER A 42 -36.70 36.96 11.98
N PHE A 43 -37.38 36.18 11.14
CA PHE A 43 -38.61 36.61 10.47
C PHE A 43 -39.78 36.74 11.44
N MET A 44 -39.91 35.84 12.42
CA MET A 44 -40.94 35.94 13.46
C MET A 44 -40.87 37.25 14.24
N ILE A 45 -39.66 37.68 14.62
CA ILE A 45 -39.41 38.97 15.28
C ILE A 45 -39.72 40.12 14.31
N GLN A 46 -39.29 40.00 13.06
CA GLN A 46 -39.42 41.04 12.03
C GLN A 46 -40.88 41.34 11.65
N PHE A 47 -41.75 40.32 11.65
CA PHE A 47 -43.17 40.42 11.33
C PHE A 47 -44.07 40.51 12.57
N HIS A 48 -43.50 40.76 13.77
CA HIS A 48 -44.25 40.95 15.02
C HIS A 48 -45.29 39.83 15.29
N CYS A 49 -44.96 38.58 14.97
CA CYS A 49 -45.87 37.44 15.11
C CYS A 49 -47.22 37.60 14.38
N GLN A 50 -47.28 38.37 13.28
CA GLN A 50 -48.44 38.44 12.39
C GLN A 50 -48.39 37.32 11.35
N LYS A 51 -49.52 37.04 10.67
CA LYS A 51 -49.56 36.13 9.52
C LYS A 51 -48.54 36.59 8.48
N PRO A 52 -47.73 35.70 7.89
CA PRO A 52 -47.69 34.23 7.99
C PRO A 52 -46.76 33.63 9.09
N PHE A 53 -46.26 34.42 10.04
CA PHE A 53 -45.27 34.04 11.06
C PHE A 53 -45.82 34.02 12.51
N GLU A 54 -47.09 33.65 12.69
CA GLU A 54 -47.77 33.71 14.01
C GLU A 54 -47.20 32.74 15.06
N SER A 55 -46.60 31.62 14.63
CA SER A 55 -46.03 30.61 15.53
C SER A 55 -44.64 30.15 15.07
N PRO A 56 -43.77 29.67 15.97
CA PRO A 56 -42.44 29.18 15.60
C PRO A 56 -42.47 28.05 14.57
N TRP A 57 -43.47 27.16 14.65
CA TRP A 57 -43.67 26.09 13.68
C TRP A 57 -44.13 26.62 12.32
N ALA A 58 -45.11 27.54 12.31
CA ALA A 58 -45.55 28.19 11.07
C ALA A 58 -44.41 28.99 10.42
N ALA A 59 -43.59 29.69 11.22
CA ALA A 59 -42.42 30.42 10.78
C ALA A 59 -41.36 29.52 10.14
N LEU A 60 -41.10 28.35 10.74
CA LEU A 60 -40.19 27.35 10.18
C LEU A 60 -40.69 26.81 8.83
N VAL A 61 -41.95 26.38 8.78
CA VAL A 61 -42.56 25.88 7.54
C VAL A 61 -42.54 26.96 6.47
N LYS A 62 -42.89 28.20 6.82
CA LYS A 62 -42.86 29.33 5.90
C LYS A 62 -41.44 29.62 5.39
N THR A 63 -40.43 29.53 6.26
CA THR A 63 -39.02 29.72 5.88
C THR A 63 -38.51 28.61 4.93
N ILE A 64 -38.94 27.36 5.13
CA ILE A 64 -38.63 26.23 4.22
C ILE A 64 -39.31 26.43 2.86
N VAL A 65 -40.56 26.90 2.84
CA VAL A 65 -41.27 27.23 1.60
C VAL A 65 -40.57 28.40 0.88
N MET A 66 -40.15 29.44 1.61
CA MET A 66 -39.37 30.55 1.06
C MET A 66 -38.03 30.09 0.45
N MET A 67 -37.36 29.09 1.04
CA MET A 67 -36.15 28.49 0.48
C MET A 67 -36.38 27.82 -0.89
N THR A 68 -37.60 27.35 -1.17
CA THR A 68 -37.95 26.64 -2.42
C THR A 68 -38.29 27.59 -3.58
N SER A 69 -38.20 28.90 -3.34
CA SER A 69 -38.21 30.00 -4.32
C SER A 69 -39.53 30.35 -5.03
N GLU A 70 -40.66 29.80 -4.61
CA GLU A 70 -41.97 30.16 -5.20
C GLU A 70 -42.68 31.35 -4.49
N PHE A 71 -42.10 31.93 -3.44
CA PHE A 71 -42.75 33.00 -2.67
C PHE A 71 -42.12 34.37 -2.94
N ASP A 72 -42.91 35.32 -3.46
CA ASP A 72 -42.45 36.67 -3.81
C ASP A 72 -42.40 37.58 -2.56
N TYR A 73 -41.41 38.46 -2.50
CA TYR A 73 -41.32 39.51 -1.47
C TYR A 73 -42.54 40.43 -1.51
N GLY A 74 -43.17 40.58 -2.68
CA GLY A 74 -44.43 41.32 -2.88
C GLY A 74 -45.56 40.83 -1.96
N ASP A 75 -45.75 39.52 -1.85
CA ASP A 75 -46.82 38.91 -1.06
C ASP A 75 -46.63 39.13 0.45
N LEU A 76 -45.39 39.36 0.91
CA LEU A 76 -45.08 39.68 2.31
C LEU A 76 -45.35 41.13 2.67
N VAL A 77 -45.37 42.02 1.67
CA VAL A 77 -45.51 43.47 1.83
C VAL A 77 -46.95 43.92 1.62
N GLU A 78 -47.72 43.24 0.77
CA GLU A 78 -49.12 43.60 0.48
C GLU A 78 -50.10 43.29 1.63
N GLU A 79 -49.83 42.28 2.48
CA GLU A 79 -50.72 41.89 3.58
C GLU A 79 -50.60 42.74 4.87
N THR A 80 -49.70 43.74 4.94
CA THR A 80 -49.38 44.44 6.21
C THR A 80 -49.55 45.96 6.15
N ASP A 81 -50.10 46.55 7.21
CA ASP A 81 -50.45 47.99 7.31
C ASP A 81 -49.26 48.96 7.04
N PRO A 82 -49.43 49.96 6.15
CA PRO A 82 -48.33 50.80 5.65
C PRO A 82 -47.76 51.82 6.67
N LYS A 83 -48.43 52.06 7.81
CA LYS A 83 -48.12 53.18 8.72
C LYS A 83 -47.06 52.88 9.79
N VAL A 84 -46.72 51.61 10.05
CA VAL A 84 -45.76 51.22 11.11
C VAL A 84 -44.35 50.90 10.55
N PHE A 85 -44.21 50.74 9.23
CA PHE A 85 -43.11 49.95 8.66
C PHE A 85 -41.95 50.74 8.03
N VAL A 86 -42.06 52.06 7.87
CA VAL A 86 -41.14 52.86 7.03
C VAL A 86 -39.68 52.86 7.52
N LYS A 87 -39.44 52.67 8.83
CA LYS A 87 -38.09 52.59 9.42
C LYS A 87 -37.52 51.16 9.47
N SER A 88 -38.38 50.15 9.40
CA SER A 88 -38.03 48.72 9.49
C SER A 88 -37.72 48.10 8.12
N LEU A 89 -38.22 48.72 7.04
CA LEU A 89 -38.13 48.23 5.66
C LEU A 89 -36.69 47.96 5.18
N LEU A 90 -35.73 48.78 5.57
CA LEU A 90 -34.31 48.55 5.22
C LEU A 90 -33.76 47.29 5.91
N VAL A 91 -34.08 47.10 7.19
CA VAL A 91 -33.63 45.93 7.97
C VAL A 91 -34.25 44.65 7.42
N VAL A 92 -35.54 44.67 7.09
CA VAL A 92 -36.24 43.54 6.44
C VAL A 92 -35.57 43.17 5.13
N ARG A 93 -35.30 44.16 4.27
CA ARG A 93 -34.68 43.93 2.95
C ARG A 93 -33.28 43.35 3.08
N VAL A 94 -32.47 43.85 4.02
CA VAL A 94 -31.11 43.34 4.25
C VAL A 94 -31.14 41.91 4.78
N ILE A 95 -31.98 41.61 5.78
CA ILE A 95 -32.12 40.25 6.34
C ILE A 95 -32.64 39.28 5.28
N PHE A 96 -33.64 39.70 4.49
CA PHE A 96 -34.18 38.89 3.39
C PHE A 96 -33.14 38.62 2.30
N LEU A 97 -32.36 39.64 1.91
CA LEU A 97 -31.30 39.47 0.92
C LEU A 97 -30.19 38.55 1.43
N MET A 98 -29.79 38.67 2.69
CA MET A 98 -28.86 37.73 3.33
C MET A 98 -29.41 36.31 3.36
N PHE A 99 -30.69 36.14 3.72
CA PHE A 99 -31.37 34.85 3.69
C PHE A 99 -31.36 34.23 2.29
N VAL A 100 -31.66 34.99 1.24
CA VAL A 100 -31.63 34.51 -0.15
C VAL A 100 -30.21 34.11 -0.55
N ILE A 101 -29.19 34.90 -0.20
CA ILE A 101 -27.79 34.55 -0.48
C ILE A 101 -27.40 33.24 0.22
N PHE A 102 -27.71 33.08 1.51
CA PHE A 102 -27.39 31.85 2.24
C PHE A 102 -28.16 30.63 1.73
N THR A 103 -29.45 30.77 1.44
CA THR A 103 -30.26 29.63 0.97
C THR A 103 -29.97 29.27 -0.49
N ALA A 104 -29.83 30.24 -1.39
CA ALA A 104 -29.56 30.01 -2.80
C ALA A 104 -28.09 29.64 -3.08
N ILE A 105 -27.11 30.27 -2.39
CA ILE A 105 -25.69 29.98 -2.64
C ILE A 105 -25.18 28.84 -1.78
N VAL A 106 -25.57 28.74 -0.50
CA VAL A 106 -25.00 27.71 0.39
C VAL A 106 -25.85 26.45 0.36
N LEU A 107 -27.16 26.54 0.60
CA LEU A 107 -27.98 25.33 0.72
C LEU A 107 -28.27 24.66 -0.64
N MET A 108 -28.67 25.41 -1.67
CA MET A 108 -28.94 24.82 -2.99
C MET A 108 -27.69 24.25 -3.65
N ASN A 109 -26.57 24.97 -3.65
CA ASN A 109 -25.33 24.47 -4.23
C ASN A 109 -24.77 23.26 -3.47
N LEU A 110 -24.94 23.20 -2.14
CA LEU A 110 -24.53 22.03 -1.38
C LEU A 110 -25.46 20.84 -1.63
N MET A 111 -26.76 21.07 -1.72
CA MET A 111 -27.74 20.01 -2.01
C MET A 111 -27.49 19.41 -3.40
N VAL A 112 -27.27 20.25 -4.41
CA VAL A 112 -26.93 19.81 -5.78
C VAL A 112 -25.54 19.18 -5.81
N GLY A 113 -24.53 19.79 -5.17
CA GLY A 113 -23.15 19.30 -5.16
C GLY A 113 -23.01 17.92 -4.53
N VAL A 114 -23.69 17.67 -3.40
CA VAL A 114 -23.70 16.35 -2.77
C VAL A 114 -24.56 15.36 -3.55
N ALA A 115 -25.71 15.77 -4.07
CA ALA A 115 -26.54 14.89 -4.89
C ALA A 115 -25.79 14.41 -6.14
N VAL A 116 -25.07 15.28 -6.84
CA VAL A 116 -24.28 14.94 -8.03
C VAL A 116 -23.06 14.09 -7.67
N ASN A 117 -22.32 14.45 -6.63
CA ASN A 117 -21.17 13.66 -6.20
C ASN A 117 -21.59 12.24 -5.75
N ASP A 118 -22.66 12.12 -4.98
CA ASP A 118 -23.15 10.82 -4.53
C ASP A 118 -23.74 10.00 -5.68
N LEU A 119 -24.40 10.64 -6.66
CA LEU A 119 -24.89 9.97 -7.86
C LEU A 119 -23.74 9.35 -8.67
N GLN A 120 -22.67 10.12 -8.93
CA GLN A 120 -21.49 9.65 -9.67
C GLN A 120 -20.78 8.50 -8.94
N ASN A 121 -20.57 8.63 -7.63
CA ASN A 121 -19.96 7.58 -6.83
C ASN A 121 -20.82 6.30 -6.80
N LEU A 122 -22.14 6.43 -6.69
CA LEU A 122 -23.06 5.29 -6.72
C LEU A 122 -23.14 4.63 -8.10
N GLU A 123 -23.00 5.39 -9.19
CA GLU A 123 -22.95 4.84 -10.54
C GLU A 123 -21.70 3.97 -10.76
N VAL A 124 -20.52 4.48 -10.34
CA VAL A 124 -19.26 3.72 -10.44
C VAL A 124 -19.33 2.46 -9.60
N VAL A 125 -19.74 2.57 -8.33
CA VAL A 125 -19.88 1.42 -7.42
C VAL A 125 -20.94 0.43 -7.94
N GLY A 126 -22.05 0.94 -8.48
CA GLY A 126 -23.10 0.14 -9.10
C GLY A 126 -22.60 -0.66 -10.30
N ASN A 127 -21.80 -0.05 -11.17
CA ASN A 127 -21.25 -0.69 -12.35
C ASN A 127 -20.19 -1.75 -11.99
N VAL A 128 -19.32 -1.46 -11.02
CA VAL A 128 -18.36 -2.45 -10.48
C VAL A 128 -19.09 -3.63 -9.84
N ARG A 129 -20.12 -3.37 -9.02
CA ARG A 129 -20.90 -4.42 -8.36
C ARG A 129 -21.68 -5.27 -9.38
N ARG A 130 -22.19 -4.65 -10.45
CA ARG A 130 -22.82 -5.35 -11.57
C ARG A 130 -21.81 -6.29 -12.26
N LEU A 131 -20.60 -5.80 -12.55
CA LEU A 131 -19.56 -6.62 -13.18
C LEU A 131 -19.11 -7.75 -12.26
N ALA A 132 -18.91 -7.49 -10.96
CA ALA A 132 -18.59 -8.52 -9.98
C ALA A 132 -19.66 -9.61 -9.93
N LYS A 133 -20.94 -9.25 -9.96
CA LYS A 133 -22.06 -10.20 -10.02
C LYS A 133 -22.10 -11.00 -11.32
N GLN A 134 -21.74 -10.40 -12.45
CA GLN A 134 -21.61 -11.13 -13.72
C GLN A 134 -20.48 -12.15 -13.65
N VAL A 135 -19.33 -11.80 -13.10
CA VAL A 135 -18.19 -12.72 -12.93
C VAL A 135 -18.53 -13.84 -11.95
N GLU A 136 -19.20 -13.53 -10.83
CA GLU A 136 -19.67 -14.52 -9.87
C GLU A 136 -20.65 -15.51 -10.51
N LEU A 137 -21.60 -15.01 -11.31
CA LEU A 137 -22.52 -15.86 -12.07
C LEU A 137 -21.77 -16.74 -13.07
N ILE A 138 -20.81 -16.17 -13.81
CA ILE A 138 -19.98 -16.93 -14.76
C ILE A 138 -19.21 -18.03 -14.03
N GLY A 139 -18.60 -17.73 -12.88
CA GLY A 139 -17.87 -18.73 -12.08
C GLY A 139 -18.78 -19.85 -11.55
N ILE A 140 -19.99 -19.51 -11.09
CA ILE A 140 -20.99 -20.53 -10.73
C ILE A 140 -21.36 -21.37 -11.95
N LEU A 141 -21.55 -20.75 -13.11
CA LEU A 141 -21.94 -21.44 -14.34
C LEU A 141 -20.82 -22.33 -14.87
N GLU A 142 -19.56 -21.90 -14.80
CA GLU A 142 -18.38 -22.69 -15.11
C GLU A 142 -18.23 -23.89 -14.17
N ASN A 143 -18.43 -23.69 -12.86
CA ASN A 143 -18.37 -24.77 -11.88
C ASN A 143 -19.50 -25.80 -12.10
N LEU A 144 -20.71 -25.33 -12.43
CA LEU A 144 -21.83 -26.19 -12.78
C LEU A 144 -21.59 -26.95 -14.08
N LEU A 145 -21.03 -26.31 -15.12
CA LEU A 145 -20.68 -26.96 -16.39
C LEU A 145 -19.55 -27.99 -16.23
N ASN A 146 -18.57 -27.72 -15.37
CA ASN A 146 -17.44 -28.62 -15.11
C ASN A 146 -17.86 -29.83 -14.26
N ALA A 147 -18.96 -29.72 -13.51
CA ALA A 147 -19.55 -30.87 -12.85
C ALA A 147 -20.11 -31.83 -13.90
N ARG A 148 -19.47 -33.00 -14.05
CA ARG A 148 -19.76 -34.10 -15.00
C ARG A 148 -21.24 -34.54 -15.07
N ARG A 149 -22.11 -34.08 -14.16
CA ARG A 149 -23.55 -34.37 -14.09
C ARG A 149 -24.43 -33.38 -14.86
N PHE A 150 -23.90 -32.21 -15.25
CA PHE A 150 -24.65 -31.17 -15.95
C PHE A 150 -24.85 -31.48 -17.44
N ASP A 151 -24.02 -32.36 -18.01
CA ASP A 151 -24.18 -32.85 -19.38
C ASP A 151 -25.52 -33.56 -19.62
N SER A 152 -26.12 -34.18 -18.60
CA SER A 152 -27.41 -34.88 -18.73
C SER A 152 -28.62 -33.97 -18.56
N ILE A 153 -28.45 -32.77 -18.00
CA ILE A 153 -29.54 -31.83 -17.65
C ILE A 153 -29.62 -30.66 -18.65
N LEU A 154 -28.53 -30.36 -19.36
CA LEU A 154 -28.47 -29.25 -20.30
C LEU A 154 -29.35 -29.52 -21.53
N PRO A 155 -30.26 -28.60 -21.91
CA PRO A 155 -31.10 -28.80 -23.08
C PRO A 155 -30.25 -28.87 -24.36
N TYR A 156 -30.65 -29.75 -25.28
CA TYR A 156 -29.88 -30.15 -26.47
C TYR A 156 -29.39 -28.97 -27.33
N TRP A 157 -30.17 -27.89 -27.43
CA TRP A 157 -29.82 -26.69 -28.18
C TRP A 157 -28.65 -25.92 -27.57
N LEU A 158 -28.56 -25.83 -26.24
CA LEU A 158 -27.48 -25.14 -25.54
C LEU A 158 -26.17 -25.93 -25.63
N LYS A 159 -26.27 -27.27 -25.57
CA LYS A 159 -25.14 -28.20 -25.75
C LYS A 159 -24.47 -28.04 -27.12
N ASN A 160 -25.26 -27.89 -28.18
CA ASN A 160 -24.75 -27.61 -29.53
C ASN A 160 -24.12 -26.22 -29.68
N VAL A 161 -24.59 -25.21 -28.95
CA VAL A 161 -23.99 -23.86 -28.96
C VAL A 161 -22.66 -23.84 -28.18
N LEU A 162 -22.61 -24.53 -27.03
CA LEU A 162 -21.42 -24.63 -26.19
C LEU A 162 -20.34 -25.48 -26.86
N ASN A 163 -20.70 -26.65 -27.42
CA ASN A 163 -19.76 -27.52 -28.13
C ASN A 163 -19.22 -26.90 -29.43
N ARG A 164 -19.95 -25.97 -30.06
CA ARG A 164 -19.43 -25.20 -31.21
C ARG A 164 -18.38 -24.16 -30.82
N LYS A 165 -18.37 -23.72 -29.55
CA LYS A 165 -17.31 -22.87 -29.01
C LYS A 165 -16.41 -23.72 -28.12
N LYS A 166 -15.48 -24.47 -28.72
CA LYS A 166 -14.27 -24.91 -28.02
C LYS A 166 -13.59 -23.64 -27.49
N CYS A 167 -13.82 -23.31 -26.21
CA CYS A 167 -13.09 -22.26 -25.53
C CYS A 167 -11.62 -22.64 -25.63
N ARG A 168 -10.87 -21.89 -26.44
CA ARG A 168 -9.43 -22.07 -26.55
C ARG A 168 -8.88 -21.56 -25.22
N ASN A 169 -8.45 -22.48 -24.35
CA ASN A 169 -7.84 -22.13 -23.07
C ASN A 169 -6.52 -21.36 -23.22
N GLU A 170 -6.00 -21.27 -24.44
CA GLU A 170 -4.77 -20.57 -24.77
C GLU A 170 -5.03 -19.48 -25.81
N PHE A 171 -4.79 -18.24 -25.42
CA PHE A 171 -4.88 -17.06 -26.28
C PHE A 171 -3.47 -16.52 -26.56
N VAL A 172 -2.89 -16.97 -27.67
CA VAL A 172 -1.53 -16.55 -28.08
C VAL A 172 -1.61 -15.27 -28.89
N ILE A 173 -0.94 -14.23 -28.41
CA ILE A 173 -0.76 -12.94 -29.10
C ILE A 173 0.72 -12.80 -29.42
N ARG A 174 1.05 -12.60 -30.69
CA ARG A 174 2.43 -12.38 -31.15
C ARG A 174 2.59 -10.90 -31.54
N PRO A 175 3.53 -10.16 -30.91
CA PRO A 175 3.78 -8.76 -31.26
C PRO A 175 4.18 -8.58 -32.73
N ASN A 176 4.89 -9.56 -33.29
CA ASN A 176 5.44 -9.51 -34.65
C ASN A 176 4.43 -9.92 -35.76
N GLU A 177 3.19 -10.26 -35.39
CA GLU A 177 2.15 -10.69 -36.35
C GLU A 177 0.84 -9.89 -36.16
N PRO A 178 0.83 -8.59 -36.51
CA PRO A 178 -0.34 -7.72 -36.34
C PRO A 178 -1.54 -8.09 -37.23
N LYS A 179 -1.32 -8.97 -38.23
CA LYS A 179 -2.38 -9.47 -39.12
C LYS A 179 -3.14 -10.66 -38.54
N SER A 180 -2.71 -11.23 -37.40
CA SER A 180 -3.36 -12.40 -36.82
C SER A 180 -4.79 -12.09 -36.33
N LYS A 181 -5.71 -13.06 -36.48
CA LYS A 181 -7.11 -12.91 -36.02
C LYS A 181 -7.19 -12.61 -34.51
N ASN A 182 -6.29 -13.19 -33.72
CA ASN A 182 -6.21 -12.97 -32.27
C ASN A 182 -5.76 -11.54 -31.94
N TYR A 183 -4.84 -10.96 -32.71
CA TYR A 183 -4.37 -9.59 -32.50
C TYR A 183 -5.46 -8.54 -32.77
N LYS A 184 -6.35 -8.79 -33.74
CA LYS A 184 -7.50 -7.92 -34.07
C LYS A 184 -8.71 -8.13 -33.15
N ALA A 185 -8.82 -9.30 -32.52
CA ALA A 185 -9.93 -9.60 -31.62
C ALA A 185 -9.87 -8.81 -30.29
N LEU A 186 -8.67 -8.33 -29.92
CA LEU A 186 -8.45 -7.62 -28.66
C LEU A 186 -8.36 -6.09 -28.89
N PRO A 187 -9.07 -5.28 -28.10
CA PRO A 187 -8.91 -3.82 -28.10
C PRO A 187 -7.47 -3.38 -27.85
N SER A 188 -7.06 -2.23 -28.43
CA SER A 188 -5.70 -1.70 -28.34
C SER A 188 -5.22 -1.52 -26.90
N HIS A 189 -6.04 -0.91 -26.04
CA HIS A 189 -5.68 -0.64 -24.63
C HIS A 189 -5.40 -1.91 -23.82
N ILE A 190 -6.17 -2.99 -24.04
CA ILE A 190 -5.97 -4.27 -23.33
C ILE A 190 -4.69 -4.93 -23.83
N ARG A 191 -4.45 -4.87 -25.14
CA ARG A 191 -3.25 -5.45 -25.74
C ARG A 191 -1.98 -4.76 -25.24
N GLU A 192 -1.98 -3.44 -25.18
CA GLU A 192 -0.87 -2.64 -24.65
C GLU A 192 -0.62 -2.94 -23.17
N ALA A 193 -1.66 -2.97 -22.34
CA ALA A 193 -1.55 -3.35 -20.93
C ALA A 193 -1.02 -4.78 -20.73
N LEU A 194 -1.42 -5.73 -21.60
CA LEU A 194 -0.89 -7.10 -21.58
C LEU A 194 0.59 -7.15 -21.96
N PHE A 195 1.01 -6.41 -22.98
CA PHE A 195 2.41 -6.34 -23.39
C PHE A 195 3.28 -5.68 -22.31
N GLU A 196 2.81 -4.59 -21.71
CA GLU A 196 3.51 -3.95 -20.59
C GLU A 196 3.66 -4.91 -19.41
N LYS A 197 2.59 -5.62 -19.04
CA LYS A 197 2.63 -6.60 -17.95
C LYS A 197 3.57 -7.78 -18.26
N ALA A 198 3.62 -8.23 -19.51
CA ALA A 198 4.55 -9.26 -19.96
C ALA A 198 6.02 -8.79 -19.91
N GLN A 199 6.30 -7.58 -20.40
CA GLN A 199 7.64 -6.98 -20.35
C GLN A 199 8.12 -6.76 -18.90
N CYS A 200 7.25 -6.27 -18.02
CA CYS A 200 7.55 -6.12 -16.61
C CYS A 200 7.88 -7.46 -15.95
N ARG A 201 7.17 -8.54 -16.32
CA ARG A 201 7.45 -9.88 -15.80
C ARG A 201 8.79 -10.42 -16.28
N GLN A 202 9.15 -10.17 -17.55
CA GLN A 202 10.44 -10.56 -18.10
C GLN A 202 11.60 -9.82 -17.41
N LYS A 203 11.51 -8.48 -17.28
CA LYS A 203 12.51 -7.69 -16.55
C LYS A 203 12.72 -8.18 -15.12
N ARG A 204 11.64 -8.47 -14.39
CA ARG A 204 11.76 -9.03 -13.03
C ARG A 204 12.52 -10.36 -13.00
N MET A 205 12.25 -11.26 -13.94
CA MET A 205 12.99 -12.53 -13.98
C MET A 205 14.46 -12.33 -14.34
N ASP A 206 14.76 -11.41 -15.26
CA ASP A 206 16.14 -11.09 -15.64
C ASP A 206 16.91 -10.45 -14.46
N ASP A 207 16.26 -9.58 -13.68
CA ASP A 207 16.81 -8.96 -12.47
C ASP A 207 17.04 -9.99 -11.36
N GLU A 208 16.08 -10.90 -11.14
CA GLU A 208 16.19 -12.00 -10.18
C GLU A 208 17.33 -12.96 -10.54
N LEU A 209 17.44 -13.34 -11.81
CA LEU A 209 18.52 -14.20 -12.33
C LEU A 209 19.88 -13.51 -12.22
N GLY A 210 19.95 -12.22 -12.54
CA GLY A 210 21.16 -11.41 -12.37
C GLY A 210 21.60 -11.39 -10.90
N SER A 211 20.68 -11.08 -9.99
CA SER A 211 20.94 -11.05 -8.54
C SER A 211 21.42 -12.40 -7.99
N GLN A 212 20.84 -13.52 -8.44
CA GLN A 212 21.30 -14.86 -8.07
C GLN A 212 22.74 -15.13 -8.54
N ASN A 213 23.07 -14.82 -9.79
CA ASN A 213 24.43 -14.99 -10.31
C ASN A 213 25.47 -14.14 -9.56
N TYR A 214 25.10 -12.91 -9.15
CA TYR A 214 25.96 -12.09 -8.29
C TYR A 214 26.17 -12.72 -6.90
N ARG A 215 25.11 -13.29 -6.30
CA ARG A 215 25.21 -13.95 -4.99
C ARG A 215 26.06 -15.22 -5.06
N GLU A 216 25.89 -16.04 -6.09
CA GLU A 216 26.71 -17.24 -6.30
C GLU A 216 28.19 -16.90 -6.44
N LYS A 217 28.54 -15.87 -7.22
CA LYS A 217 29.92 -15.39 -7.34
C LYS A 217 30.46 -14.83 -6.03
N LEU A 218 29.65 -14.12 -5.25
CA LEU A 218 30.03 -13.63 -3.92
C LEU A 218 30.30 -14.79 -2.96
N ASP A 219 29.48 -15.83 -2.97
CA ASP A 219 29.67 -17.01 -2.13
C ASP A 219 30.93 -17.81 -2.55
N GLU A 220 31.21 -17.89 -3.86
CA GLU A 220 32.44 -18.48 -4.38
C GLU A 220 33.69 -17.71 -3.88
N ILE A 221 33.69 -16.38 -4.01
CA ILE A 221 34.78 -15.53 -3.52
C ILE A 221 34.95 -15.66 -2.00
N HIS A 222 33.85 -15.68 -1.23
CA HIS A 222 33.93 -15.87 0.22
C HIS A 222 34.51 -17.24 0.59
N LYS A 223 34.17 -18.29 -0.17
CA LYS A 223 34.71 -19.63 0.04
C LYS A 223 36.21 -19.67 -0.26
N GLU A 224 36.66 -19.09 -1.38
CA GLU A 224 38.08 -18.99 -1.69
C GLU A 224 38.83 -18.20 -0.60
N MET A 225 38.30 -17.06 -0.17
CA MET A 225 38.90 -16.26 0.90
C MET A 225 38.99 -17.02 2.22
N ALA A 226 37.98 -17.83 2.56
CA ALA A 226 38.01 -18.70 3.73
C ALA A 226 39.11 -19.76 3.62
N THR A 227 39.27 -20.41 2.45
CA THR A 227 40.33 -21.39 2.24
C THR A 227 41.71 -20.76 2.36
N VAL A 228 41.95 -19.61 1.73
CA VAL A 228 43.21 -18.86 1.84
C VAL A 228 43.50 -18.49 3.30
N LYS A 229 42.49 -18.04 4.05
CA LYS A 229 42.63 -17.72 5.48
C LYS A 229 43.08 -18.95 6.29
N THR A 230 42.49 -20.13 6.01
CA THR A 230 42.90 -21.37 6.70
C THR A 230 44.33 -21.80 6.35
N MET A 231 44.74 -21.69 5.09
CA MET A 231 46.11 -21.99 4.65
C MET A 231 47.13 -21.06 5.31
N ILE A 232 46.84 -19.76 5.40
CA ILE A 232 47.72 -18.80 6.09
C ILE A 232 47.84 -19.14 7.57
N MET A 233 46.74 -19.49 8.24
CA MET A 233 46.76 -19.90 9.65
C MET A 233 47.59 -21.18 9.87
N GLN A 234 47.46 -22.17 8.99
CA GLN A 234 48.23 -23.41 9.05
C GLN A 234 49.73 -23.15 8.83
N ASN A 235 50.10 -22.37 7.81
CA ASN A 235 51.49 -21.99 7.56
C ASN A 235 52.10 -21.23 8.74
N LYS A 236 51.34 -20.31 9.35
CA LYS A 236 51.79 -19.59 10.54
C LYS A 236 51.99 -20.53 11.74
N SER A 237 51.10 -21.51 11.94
CA SER A 237 51.25 -22.51 13.01
C SER A 237 52.46 -23.42 12.77
N GLN A 238 52.68 -23.86 11.53
CA GLN A 238 53.82 -24.69 11.18
C GLN A 238 55.15 -23.94 11.39
N ALA A 239 55.23 -22.70 10.91
CA ALA A 239 56.40 -21.85 11.12
C ALA A 239 56.69 -21.64 12.64
N ASN A 240 55.65 -21.53 13.47
CA ASN A 240 55.83 -21.40 14.92
C ASN A 240 56.38 -22.69 15.54
N LYS A 241 55.87 -23.86 15.14
CA LYS A 241 56.40 -25.17 15.59
C LYS A 241 57.84 -25.39 15.15
N ASP A 242 58.16 -25.02 13.91
CA ASP A 242 59.52 -25.14 13.38
C ASP A 242 60.48 -24.21 14.14
N CYS A 243 60.02 -23.00 14.47
CA CYS A 243 60.77 -22.05 15.31
C CYS A 243 61.01 -22.61 16.72
N GLU A 244 59.98 -23.15 17.39
CA GLU A 244 60.10 -23.79 18.70
C GLU A 244 61.08 -24.98 18.68
N ALA A 245 61.02 -25.81 17.63
CA ALA A 245 61.94 -26.94 17.45
C ALA A 245 63.39 -26.48 17.25
N LEU A 246 63.61 -25.40 16.50
CA LEU A 246 64.92 -24.76 16.35
C LEU A 246 65.42 -24.20 17.70
N THR A 247 64.57 -23.52 18.46
CA THR A 247 64.91 -23.01 19.79
C THR A 247 65.33 -24.14 20.74
N CYS A 248 64.61 -25.25 20.77
CA CYS A 248 64.99 -26.42 21.58
C CYS A 248 66.35 -27.00 21.17
N LYS A 249 66.64 -27.09 19.86
CA LYS A 249 67.95 -27.54 19.37
C LYS A 249 69.08 -26.60 19.81
N ILE A 250 68.87 -25.29 19.72
CA ILE A 250 69.84 -24.27 20.16
C ILE A 250 70.12 -24.42 21.66
N LEU A 251 69.09 -24.51 22.50
CA LEU A 251 69.26 -24.70 23.95
C LEU A 251 70.04 -25.97 24.30
N ASN A 252 69.82 -27.06 23.57
CA ASN A 252 70.54 -28.32 23.80
C ASN A 252 72.03 -28.21 23.40
N ILE A 253 72.32 -27.48 22.33
CA ILE A 253 73.69 -27.16 21.92
C ILE A 253 74.36 -26.26 22.97
N GLU A 254 73.67 -25.22 23.45
CA GLU A 254 74.18 -24.33 24.51
C GLU A 254 74.50 -25.11 25.79
N SER A 255 73.64 -26.03 26.20
CA SER A 255 73.89 -26.92 27.35
C SER A 255 75.14 -27.79 27.14
N SER A 256 75.29 -28.37 25.95
CA SER A 256 76.45 -29.19 25.58
C SER A 256 77.76 -28.38 25.57
N ILE A 257 77.72 -27.14 25.07
CA ILE A 257 78.86 -26.21 25.12
C ILE A 257 79.22 -25.87 26.58
N CYS A 258 78.24 -25.64 27.44
CA CYS A 258 78.46 -25.36 28.87
C CYS A 258 79.15 -26.53 29.58
N LEU A 259 78.73 -27.77 29.29
CA LEU A 259 79.39 -28.98 29.80
C LEU A 259 80.83 -29.10 29.30
N MET A 260 81.07 -28.89 28.01
CA MET A 260 82.42 -28.88 27.45
C MET A 260 83.33 -27.85 28.12
N ASN A 261 82.82 -26.63 28.31
CA ASN A 261 83.57 -25.56 28.99
C ASN A 261 83.90 -25.93 30.45
N SER A 262 82.99 -26.62 31.14
CA SER A 262 83.25 -27.15 32.48
C SER A 262 84.37 -28.21 32.47
N SER A 263 84.33 -29.15 31.53
CA SER A 263 85.38 -30.18 31.38
C SER A 263 86.74 -29.58 31.02
N ILE A 264 86.78 -28.59 30.13
CA ILE A 264 88.01 -27.87 29.77
C ILE A 264 88.58 -27.15 31.01
N SER A 265 87.72 -26.53 31.83
CA SER A 265 88.12 -25.89 33.09
C SER A 265 88.73 -26.90 34.08
N GLU A 266 88.14 -28.08 34.22
CA GLU A 266 88.67 -29.20 35.02
C GLU A 266 90.05 -29.65 34.51
N LEU A 267 90.19 -29.90 33.21
CA LEU A 267 91.46 -30.30 32.60
C LEU A 267 92.54 -29.23 32.81
N ASN A 268 92.21 -27.95 32.64
CA ASN A 268 93.13 -26.86 32.90
C ASN A 268 93.60 -26.82 34.36
N LYS A 269 92.70 -27.06 35.33
CA LYS A 269 93.06 -27.19 36.75
C LYS A 269 94.01 -28.37 36.98
N MET A 270 93.74 -29.54 36.39
CA MET A 270 94.66 -30.70 36.50
C MET A 270 96.04 -30.40 35.91
N LEU A 271 96.09 -29.77 34.74
CA LEU A 271 97.33 -29.41 34.09
C LEU A 271 98.14 -28.41 34.94
N THR A 272 97.48 -27.40 35.53
CA THR A 272 98.16 -26.48 36.47
C THR A 272 98.75 -27.22 37.68
N ARG A 273 98.03 -28.20 38.24
CA ARG A 273 98.54 -29.04 39.34
C ARG A 273 99.77 -29.84 38.92
N LEU A 274 99.77 -30.46 37.74
CA LEU A 274 100.92 -31.21 37.21
C LEU A 274 102.12 -30.30 36.90
N THR A 275 101.89 -29.11 36.36
CA THR A 275 102.97 -28.13 36.14
C THR A 275 103.57 -27.65 37.46
N GLN A 276 102.75 -27.49 38.50
CA GLN A 276 103.21 -27.09 39.82
C GLN A 276 103.95 -28.23 40.54
N ASP A 277 103.48 -29.48 40.41
CA ASP A 277 104.15 -30.66 40.98
C ASP A 277 105.47 -30.99 40.25
N THR A 278 105.54 -30.77 38.93
CA THR A 278 106.81 -30.87 38.17
C THR A 278 107.77 -29.72 38.43
N ALA A 279 107.27 -28.52 38.74
CA ALA A 279 108.09 -27.40 39.23
C ALA A 279 108.62 -27.68 40.64
N ASP A 280 107.80 -28.24 41.54
CA ASP A 280 108.19 -28.62 42.90
C ASP A 280 109.19 -29.79 42.92
N ARG A 281 109.02 -30.80 42.04
CA ARG A 281 110.00 -31.87 41.83
C ARG A 281 111.32 -31.36 41.23
N ARG A 282 111.30 -30.37 40.33
CA ARG A 282 112.53 -29.72 39.86
C ARG A 282 113.18 -28.88 40.96
N GLY A 283 112.40 -28.21 41.81
CA GLY A 283 112.92 -27.48 42.97
C GLY A 283 113.59 -28.37 44.02
N ARG A 284 113.10 -29.61 44.23
CA ARG A 284 113.71 -30.61 45.13
C ARG A 284 114.93 -31.33 44.56
N ARG A 285 115.16 -31.30 43.24
CA ARG A 285 116.33 -31.96 42.59
C ARG A 285 117.59 -31.09 42.60
N TRP A 286 117.49 -29.82 42.96
CA TRP A 286 118.60 -28.85 43.04
C TRP A 286 118.77 -28.28 44.46
N ARG A 287 118.41 -29.05 45.49
CA ARG A 287 118.71 -28.77 46.90
C ARG A 287 119.36 -29.99 47.54
#